data_AF-A0A0F9FN25-F1
#
_entry.id   AF-A0A0F9FN25-F1
#
_cell.length_a   1.000
_cell.length_b   1.000
_cell.length_c   1.000
_cell.angle_alpha   90.00
_cell.angle_beta   90.00
_cell.angle_gamma   90.00
#
_symmetry.space_group_name_H-M   'P 1'
#
loop_
_entity.id
_entity.type
_entity.pdbx_description
1 polymer ?
#
loop_
_entity_poly.entity_id
_entity_poly.type
_entity_poly.pdbx_seq_one_letter_code
_entity_poly.pdbx_strand_id
1 'polypeptide(L)'
;RLIPMQKKAEEDVAKIYMDHYSNEDLAKFDDRTTFKALGASLTRSEQLSLGLNMGNEGNRAAVLNGIKDGKAAFSQPGVAEGMATFDARDAKFFQAVWDYLDTYWAQLAAAQKRRRGITPQKVEASPLTVAGVNLPGGYFPLKYNPLISDRSKELEIEDYFNRVLDGTRVSTSTRAGATYERVGSGGQVVRLGLDIVRQHLRDVIRDIAIGDEVNFIHKVLNNKLVANAMKETGNVPAINTLKLWLSDSAVGEMPADHAIEARVNWLRTGFVKAKLAWNAMVTLLQWTGITQTWAVVGSQSMAHGLGQYLKNPRQMHKHIMALSKNLDTRYRYNTWDKDVMDTQSQIMSGYGNLPAGVLNNRRKIAATFFYPIAKAQMMVDEVTWLSAMWKARNIENLTGDARIFYADAIVEQSQTSGFFSDRSGIERGSTGGRKTRQSVWVRLWTTLISYMLRKGNIVYQRSHKFNQNRTVKNAAFLATDIFLLLILESMTTAALYGRFWDDDDDETFLWWLAKESAESAAAGIPLVREVSSAMFSSGNTPIGGLTTDIFDVMEQLNQWELDETLLKELNNVGGTLFHYPSS
;
A
#
# COMPACT_ATOMS: atom_id res chain seq x y z
N ARG A 1 3.03 -3.94 -13.81
CA ARG A 1 2.64 -2.78 -14.66
C ARG A 1 2.30 -1.55 -13.82
N LEU A 2 1.32 -1.65 -12.93
CA LEU A 2 0.85 -0.53 -12.10
C LEU A 2 1.94 0.17 -11.27
N ILE A 3 2.64 -0.57 -10.40
CA ILE A 3 3.62 0.01 -9.46
C ILE A 3 4.78 0.73 -10.18
N PRO A 4 5.45 0.14 -11.18
CA PRO A 4 6.50 0.86 -11.92
C PRO A 4 6.01 2.16 -12.57
N MET A 5 4.79 2.17 -13.12
CA MET A 5 4.22 3.38 -13.72
C MET A 5 3.93 4.46 -12.66
N GLN A 6 3.40 4.07 -11.49
CA GLN A 6 3.16 5.00 -10.38
C GLN A 6 4.47 5.59 -9.85
N LYS A 7 5.50 4.77 -9.67
CA LYS A 7 6.82 5.23 -9.20
C LYS A 7 7.49 6.17 -10.19
N LYS A 8 7.45 5.84 -11.48
CA LYS A 8 7.91 6.74 -12.54
C LYS A 8 7.15 8.07 -12.50
N ALA A 9 5.84 8.04 -12.30
CA ALA A 9 5.05 9.27 -12.21
C ALA A 9 5.40 10.12 -10.99
N GLU A 10 5.65 9.50 -9.84
CA GLU A 10 6.15 10.19 -8.65
C GLU A 10 7.51 10.86 -8.90
N GLU A 11 8.43 10.17 -9.59
CA GLU A 11 9.76 10.68 -9.94
C GLU A 11 9.71 11.83 -10.95
N ASP A 12 8.94 11.66 -12.03
CA ASP A 12 8.76 12.68 -13.06
C ASP A 12 8.09 13.93 -12.49
N VAL A 13 7.06 13.77 -11.65
CA VAL A 13 6.43 14.89 -10.94
C VAL A 13 7.45 15.56 -10.05
N ALA A 14 8.17 14.82 -9.19
CA ALA A 14 9.20 15.41 -8.33
C ALA A 14 10.24 16.20 -9.14
N LYS A 15 10.63 15.69 -10.31
CA LYS A 15 11.55 16.39 -11.22
C LYS A 15 10.97 17.72 -11.71
N ILE A 16 9.69 17.78 -12.11
CA ILE A 16 9.03 19.03 -12.51
C ILE A 16 9.13 20.09 -11.39
N TYR A 17 8.95 19.70 -10.13
CA TYR A 17 9.10 20.63 -9.01
C TYR A 17 10.54 21.12 -8.89
N MET A 18 11.51 20.21 -8.96
CA MET A 18 12.93 20.53 -8.83
C MET A 18 13.50 21.35 -10.00
N ASP A 19 12.92 21.23 -11.19
CA ASP A 19 13.31 22.00 -12.37
C ASP A 19 12.88 23.48 -12.27
N HIS A 20 11.87 23.79 -11.43
CA HIS A 20 11.30 25.14 -11.29
C HIS A 20 11.55 25.79 -9.93
N TYR A 21 11.71 25.00 -8.87
CA TYR A 21 11.82 25.48 -7.50
C TYR A 21 13.06 24.90 -6.83
N SER A 22 13.78 25.75 -6.09
CA SER A 22 14.85 25.28 -5.22
C SER A 22 14.26 24.50 -4.03
N ASN A 23 15.07 23.71 -3.36
CA ASN A 23 14.61 23.03 -2.14
C ASN A 23 14.20 24.01 -1.03
N GLU A 24 14.79 25.21 -0.99
CA GLU A 24 14.39 26.27 -0.05
C GLU A 24 13.01 26.82 -0.38
N ASP A 25 12.68 26.96 -1.66
CA ASP A 25 11.34 27.32 -2.12
C ASP A 25 10.34 26.23 -1.72
N LEU A 26 10.66 24.96 -1.98
CA LEU A 26 9.80 23.81 -1.66
C LEU A 26 9.53 23.67 -0.16
N ALA A 27 10.50 24.01 0.70
CA ALA A 27 10.30 24.00 2.15
C ALA A 27 9.26 25.03 2.62
N LYS A 28 9.04 26.10 1.83
CA LYS A 28 8.06 27.15 2.10
C LYS A 28 6.70 26.88 1.46
N PHE A 29 6.48 25.68 0.88
CA PHE A 29 5.21 25.40 0.20
C PHE A 29 4.00 25.36 1.15
N ASP A 30 4.25 25.12 2.42
CA ASP A 30 3.27 25.14 3.50
C ASP A 30 3.11 26.53 4.15
N ASP A 31 3.95 27.50 3.80
CA ASP A 31 3.85 28.87 4.29
C ASP A 31 2.58 29.53 3.75
N ARG A 32 1.84 30.18 4.64
CA ARG A 32 0.56 30.80 4.33
C ARG A 32 0.70 32.28 4.05
N THR A 33 0.02 32.73 3.00
CA THR A 33 -0.14 34.15 2.66
C THR A 33 -1.61 34.53 2.77
N THR A 34 -1.89 35.62 3.48
CA THR A 34 -3.26 36.14 3.64
C THR A 34 -3.62 37.08 2.50
N PHE A 35 -4.69 36.75 1.79
CA PHE A 35 -5.23 37.51 0.66
C PHE A 35 -6.46 38.28 1.10
N LYS A 36 -6.42 39.62 1.02
CA LYS A 36 -7.49 40.46 1.59
C LYS A 36 -8.77 40.39 0.76
N ALA A 37 -8.67 40.40 -0.57
CA ALA A 37 -9.83 40.32 -1.47
C ALA A 37 -10.43 38.91 -1.55
N LEU A 38 -9.61 37.89 -1.23
CA LEU A 38 -10.05 36.50 -1.14
C LEU A 38 -10.61 36.15 0.25
N GLY A 39 -10.29 36.93 1.29
CA GLY A 39 -10.75 36.70 2.66
C GLY A 39 -10.24 35.39 3.27
N ALA A 40 -9.15 34.82 2.73
CA ALA A 40 -8.57 33.58 3.22
C ALA A 40 -7.03 33.62 3.21
N SER A 41 -6.43 32.68 3.92
CA SER A 41 -5.00 32.48 3.99
C SER A 41 -4.65 31.17 3.28
N LEU A 42 -3.93 31.29 2.16
CA LEU A 42 -3.57 30.17 1.29
C LEU A 42 -2.09 29.86 1.42
N THR A 43 -1.78 28.58 1.59
CA THR A 43 -0.42 28.04 1.42
C THR A 43 0.08 28.27 0.01
N ARG A 44 1.39 28.30 -0.20
CA ARG A 44 1.96 28.41 -1.55
C ARG A 44 1.52 27.24 -2.46
N SER A 45 1.35 26.03 -1.91
CA SER A 45 0.74 24.89 -2.62
C SER A 45 -0.68 25.18 -3.11
N GLU A 46 -1.53 25.76 -2.25
CA GLU A 46 -2.91 26.13 -2.61
C GLU A 46 -2.94 27.26 -3.65
N GLN A 47 -2.03 28.23 -3.56
CA GLN A 47 -1.89 29.28 -4.59
C GLN A 47 -1.54 28.67 -5.95
N LEU A 48 -0.50 27.84 -6.05
CA LEU A 48 -0.12 27.21 -7.31
C LEU A 48 -1.25 26.32 -7.87
N SER A 49 -1.98 25.62 -7.00
CA SER A 49 -3.17 24.86 -7.39
C SER A 49 -4.30 25.76 -7.92
N LEU A 50 -4.46 26.98 -7.41
CA LEU A 50 -5.42 27.96 -7.95
C LEU A 50 -5.02 28.34 -9.39
N GLY A 51 -3.74 28.66 -9.62
CA GLY A 51 -3.22 28.99 -10.95
C GLY A 51 -3.41 27.85 -11.96
N LEU A 52 -3.11 26.61 -11.55
CA LEU A 52 -3.31 25.41 -12.36
C LEU A 52 -4.78 25.18 -12.77
N ASN A 53 -5.74 25.58 -11.94
CA ASN A 53 -7.16 25.50 -12.28
C ASN A 53 -7.61 26.53 -13.32
N MET A 54 -6.82 27.58 -13.58
CA MET A 54 -7.18 28.60 -14.58
C MET A 54 -6.91 28.15 -16.03
N GLY A 55 -6.22 27.03 -16.24
CA GLY A 55 -5.79 26.54 -17.56
C GLY A 55 -6.92 26.02 -18.46
N ASN A 56 -8.14 25.87 -17.97
CA ASN A 56 -9.31 25.53 -18.79
C ASN A 56 -10.58 26.21 -18.24
N GLU A 57 -11.54 26.48 -19.12
CA GLU A 57 -12.73 27.27 -18.78
C GLU A 57 -13.60 26.59 -17.72
N GLY A 58 -13.74 25.26 -17.81
CA GLY A 58 -14.56 24.51 -16.87
C GLY A 58 -14.06 24.59 -15.42
N ASN A 59 -12.75 24.49 -15.20
CA ASN A 59 -12.17 24.63 -13.86
C ASN A 59 -12.22 26.08 -13.38
N ARG A 60 -12.01 27.05 -14.26
CA ARG A 60 -12.11 28.48 -13.96
C ARG A 60 -13.50 28.83 -13.42
N ALA A 61 -14.55 28.36 -14.11
CA ALA A 61 -15.92 28.50 -13.67
C ALA A 61 -16.19 27.79 -12.32
N ALA A 62 -15.68 26.56 -12.14
CA ALA A 62 -15.87 25.82 -10.89
C ALA A 62 -15.25 26.52 -9.67
N VAL A 63 -14.08 27.13 -9.82
CA VAL A 63 -13.44 27.93 -8.75
C VAL A 63 -14.30 29.13 -8.38
N LEU A 64 -14.79 29.87 -9.38
CA LEU A 64 -15.57 31.09 -9.18
C LEU A 64 -17.00 30.84 -8.65
N ASN A 65 -17.59 29.68 -9.01
CA ASN A 65 -18.94 29.30 -8.61
C ASN A 65 -19.01 28.60 -7.24
N GLY A 66 -17.87 28.35 -6.59
CA GLY A 66 -17.85 27.76 -5.25
C GLY A 66 -18.44 28.72 -4.22
N ILE A 67 -19.36 28.24 -3.39
CA ILE A 67 -20.07 29.00 -2.36
C ILE A 67 -19.67 28.46 -0.98
N LYS A 68 -19.29 29.37 -0.10
CA LYS A 68 -19.02 29.11 1.32
C LYS A 68 -19.81 30.12 2.15
N ASP A 69 -20.60 29.63 3.10
CA ASP A 69 -21.40 30.47 4.01
C ASP A 69 -22.27 31.51 3.26
N GLY A 70 -22.86 31.10 2.12
CA GLY A 70 -23.70 31.96 1.29
C GLY A 70 -22.96 33.01 0.44
N LYS A 71 -21.63 32.98 0.41
CA LYS A 71 -20.78 33.89 -0.39
C LYS A 71 -19.85 33.12 -1.33
N ALA A 72 -19.36 33.77 -2.38
CA ALA A 72 -18.34 33.18 -3.24
C ALA A 72 -17.08 32.85 -2.41
N ALA A 73 -16.67 31.59 -2.40
CA ALA A 73 -15.50 31.11 -1.68
C ALA A 73 -14.20 31.68 -2.28
N PHE A 74 -14.16 31.82 -3.62
CA PHE A 74 -13.08 32.47 -4.35
C PHE A 74 -13.68 33.54 -5.27
N SER A 75 -13.75 34.76 -4.77
CA SER A 75 -14.26 35.90 -5.54
C SER A 75 -13.35 36.21 -6.73
N GLN A 76 -13.89 36.75 -7.83
CA GLN A 76 -13.08 37.12 -8.99
C GLN A 76 -11.95 38.13 -8.65
N PRO A 77 -12.18 39.17 -7.82
CA PRO A 77 -11.09 40.02 -7.34
C PRO A 77 -10.05 39.27 -6.50
N GLY A 78 -10.47 38.32 -5.66
CA GLY A 78 -9.56 37.49 -4.86
C GLY A 78 -8.72 36.55 -5.71
N VAL A 79 -9.30 35.93 -6.75
CA VAL A 79 -8.57 35.12 -7.71
C VAL A 79 -7.55 35.97 -8.46
N ALA A 80 -7.93 37.19 -8.88
CA ALA A 80 -6.99 38.11 -9.54
C ALA A 80 -5.84 38.53 -8.61
N GLU A 81 -6.11 38.81 -7.33
CA GLU A 81 -5.09 39.07 -6.31
C GLU A 81 -4.12 37.89 -6.18
N GLY A 82 -4.63 36.66 -6.12
CA GLY A 82 -3.82 35.45 -6.09
C GLY A 82 -2.96 35.29 -7.35
N MET A 83 -3.56 35.47 -8.53
CA MET A 83 -2.86 35.35 -9.82
C MET A 83 -1.75 36.38 -9.99
N ALA A 84 -1.87 37.56 -9.37
CA ALA A 84 -0.86 38.61 -9.42
C ALA A 84 0.40 38.28 -8.58
N THR A 85 0.36 37.26 -7.72
CA THR A 85 1.53 36.84 -6.92
C THR A 85 2.50 35.93 -7.66
N PHE A 86 2.11 35.43 -8.84
CA PHE A 86 2.94 34.50 -9.60
C PHE A 86 4.02 35.22 -10.39
N ASP A 87 5.16 34.56 -10.51
CA ASP A 87 6.29 34.98 -11.35
C ASP A 87 6.39 34.11 -12.62
N ALA A 88 7.41 34.40 -13.46
CA ALA A 88 7.64 33.66 -14.69
C ALA A 88 8.04 32.18 -14.45
N ARG A 89 8.57 31.83 -13.27
CA ARG A 89 8.89 30.43 -12.91
C ARG A 89 7.60 29.66 -12.66
N ASP A 90 6.66 30.25 -11.94
CA ASP A 90 5.33 29.66 -11.70
C ASP A 90 4.57 29.43 -13.01
N ALA A 91 4.63 30.40 -13.93
CA ALA A 91 3.99 30.26 -15.24
C ALA A 91 4.53 29.06 -16.03
N LYS A 92 5.85 28.84 -16.01
CA LYS A 92 6.49 27.68 -16.64
C LYS A 92 6.13 26.37 -15.92
N PHE A 93 6.09 26.38 -14.59
CA PHE A 93 5.65 25.25 -13.80
C PHE A 93 4.22 24.83 -14.14
N PHE A 94 3.29 25.79 -14.31
CA PHE A 94 1.91 25.48 -14.70
C PHE A 94 1.85 24.72 -16.02
N GLN A 95 2.55 25.19 -17.04
CA GLN A 95 2.58 24.52 -18.33
C GLN A 95 3.23 23.14 -18.23
N ALA A 96 4.34 22.99 -17.51
CA ALA A 96 5.00 21.71 -17.32
C ALA A 96 4.09 20.66 -16.66
N VAL A 97 3.29 21.07 -15.66
CA VAL A 97 2.30 20.18 -15.02
C VAL A 97 1.20 19.77 -16.01
N TRP A 98 0.63 20.72 -16.74
CA TRP A 98 -0.42 20.43 -17.73
C TRP A 98 0.08 19.51 -18.84
N ASP A 99 1.26 19.78 -19.39
CA ASP A 99 1.89 18.97 -20.44
C ASP A 99 2.17 17.55 -19.94
N TYR A 100 2.65 17.42 -18.70
CA TYR A 100 2.92 16.12 -18.10
C TYR A 100 1.65 15.29 -17.92
N LEU A 101 0.58 15.88 -17.39
CA LEU A 101 -0.72 15.22 -17.27
C LEU A 101 -1.24 14.75 -18.63
N ASP A 102 -0.98 15.51 -19.69
CA ASP A 102 -1.41 15.18 -21.04
C ASP A 102 -0.71 13.95 -21.64
N THR A 103 0.50 13.62 -21.18
CA THR A 103 1.24 12.45 -21.67
C THR A 103 0.48 11.13 -21.49
N TYR A 104 -0.45 11.06 -20.52
CA TYR A 104 -1.29 9.89 -20.26
C TYR A 104 -2.56 9.85 -21.11
N TRP A 105 -2.93 10.94 -21.77
CA TRP A 105 -4.21 11.06 -22.48
C TRP A 105 -4.37 9.99 -23.57
N ALA A 106 -3.35 9.79 -24.41
CA ALA A 106 -3.42 8.82 -25.51
C ALA A 106 -3.70 7.39 -25.01
N GLN A 107 -3.01 6.98 -23.94
CA GLN A 107 -3.17 5.66 -23.33
C GLN A 107 -4.54 5.52 -22.66
N LEU A 108 -4.97 6.56 -21.94
CA LEU A 108 -6.28 6.61 -21.28
C LEU A 108 -7.42 6.55 -22.30
N ALA A 109 -7.35 7.35 -23.36
CA ALA A 109 -8.36 7.36 -24.42
C ALA A 109 -8.45 6.01 -25.13
N ALA A 110 -7.31 5.37 -25.41
CA ALA A 110 -7.27 4.01 -25.95
C ALA A 110 -7.92 2.99 -25.01
N ALA A 111 -7.61 3.03 -23.71
CA ALA A 111 -8.20 2.14 -22.71
C ALA A 111 -9.71 2.34 -22.55
N GLN A 112 -10.17 3.59 -22.57
CA GLN A 112 -11.59 3.94 -22.52
C GLN A 112 -12.32 3.48 -23.79
N LYS A 113 -11.72 3.69 -24.98
CA LYS A 113 -12.27 3.20 -26.26
C LYS A 113 -12.40 1.69 -26.29
N ARG A 114 -11.39 0.94 -25.83
CA ARG A 114 -11.44 -0.53 -25.75
C ARG A 114 -12.60 -1.02 -24.88
N ARG A 115 -12.81 -0.39 -23.73
CA ARG A 115 -13.82 -0.83 -22.75
C ARG A 115 -15.24 -0.39 -23.10
N ARG A 116 -15.41 0.73 -23.79
CA ARG A 116 -16.71 1.38 -24.02
C ARG A 116 -17.13 1.49 -25.48
N GLY A 117 -16.24 1.21 -26.41
CA GLY A 117 -16.45 1.41 -27.84
C GLY A 117 -16.36 2.87 -28.31
N ILE A 118 -16.43 3.86 -27.41
CA ILE A 118 -16.38 5.29 -27.73
C ILE A 118 -15.06 5.93 -27.28
N THR A 119 -14.48 6.76 -28.15
CA THR A 119 -13.30 7.56 -27.79
C THR A 119 -13.78 8.74 -26.93
N PRO A 120 -13.25 8.92 -25.72
CA PRO A 120 -13.62 10.07 -24.91
C PRO A 120 -13.12 11.37 -25.54
N GLN A 121 -13.88 12.45 -25.39
CA GLN A 121 -13.41 13.79 -25.76
C GLN A 121 -12.42 14.31 -24.71
N LYS A 122 -11.40 15.05 -25.15
CA LYS A 122 -10.41 15.70 -24.27
C LYS A 122 -10.97 17.01 -23.73
N VAL A 123 -10.51 17.43 -22.55
CA VAL A 123 -10.79 18.79 -22.05
C VAL A 123 -10.01 19.81 -22.88
N GLU A 124 -10.68 20.88 -23.32
CA GLU A 124 -10.08 21.96 -24.09
C GLU A 124 -9.33 22.93 -23.18
N ALA A 125 -8.09 23.26 -23.55
CA ALA A 125 -7.29 24.25 -22.86
C ALA A 125 -7.80 25.67 -23.17
N SER A 126 -7.68 26.57 -22.20
CA SER A 126 -8.01 27.98 -22.35
C SER A 126 -6.75 28.81 -22.12
N PRO A 127 -6.27 29.56 -23.12
CA PRO A 127 -5.09 30.40 -22.97
C PRO A 127 -5.22 31.42 -21.84
N LEU A 128 -4.09 31.74 -21.20
CA LEU A 128 -4.01 32.73 -20.15
C LEU A 128 -2.62 33.35 -20.08
N THR A 129 -2.53 34.57 -19.56
CA THR A 129 -1.26 35.26 -19.34
C THR A 129 -0.98 35.29 -17.84
N VAL A 130 0.19 34.82 -17.43
CA VAL A 130 0.66 34.84 -16.03
C VAL A 130 2.04 35.48 -16.00
N ALA A 131 2.23 36.51 -15.18
CA ALA A 131 3.50 37.24 -15.06
C ALA A 131 4.09 37.70 -16.43
N GLY A 132 3.24 38.10 -17.37
CA GLY A 132 3.64 38.48 -18.73
C GLY A 132 3.99 37.31 -19.67
N VAL A 133 3.89 36.06 -19.20
CA VAL A 133 4.09 34.85 -20.01
C VAL A 133 2.75 34.36 -20.54
N ASN A 134 2.63 34.21 -21.86
CA ASN A 134 1.44 33.63 -22.50
C ASN A 134 1.51 32.11 -22.45
N LEU A 135 0.52 31.51 -21.81
CA LEU A 135 0.40 30.06 -21.65
C LEU A 135 -0.77 29.55 -22.50
N PRO A 136 -0.59 28.45 -23.27
CA PRO A 136 -1.69 27.76 -23.94
C PRO A 136 -2.79 27.27 -22.98
N GLY A 137 -2.46 27.05 -21.70
CA GLY A 137 -3.36 26.45 -20.73
C GLY A 137 -3.27 24.92 -20.73
N GLY A 138 -4.21 24.28 -20.05
CA GLY A 138 -4.27 22.83 -19.99
C GLY A 138 -5.25 22.26 -18.97
N TYR A 139 -5.25 20.93 -18.90
CA TYR A 139 -6.11 20.20 -17.98
C TYR A 139 -5.46 20.08 -16.60
N PHE A 140 -6.20 20.50 -15.58
CA PHE A 140 -5.88 20.19 -14.18
C PHE A 140 -7.03 19.41 -13.54
N PRO A 141 -6.78 18.40 -12.69
CA PRO A 141 -7.83 17.62 -12.06
C PRO A 141 -8.59 18.45 -11.02
N LEU A 142 -9.92 18.39 -11.06
CA LEU A 142 -10.78 19.10 -10.12
C LEU A 142 -11.15 18.18 -8.95
N LYS A 143 -11.14 18.72 -7.72
CA LYS A 143 -11.59 18.07 -6.48
C LYS A 143 -12.33 19.10 -5.62
N TYR A 144 -13.28 18.65 -4.81
CA TYR A 144 -14.05 19.50 -3.90
C TYR A 144 -13.69 19.26 -2.43
N ASN A 145 -13.96 20.24 -1.58
CA ASN A 145 -13.67 20.17 -0.16
C ASN A 145 -14.77 19.37 0.58
N PRO A 146 -14.45 18.19 1.15
CA PRO A 146 -15.44 17.34 1.82
C PRO A 146 -15.90 17.91 3.17
N LEU A 147 -15.18 18.87 3.77
CA LEU A 147 -15.56 19.46 5.05
C LEU A 147 -16.61 20.57 4.92
N ILE A 148 -16.83 21.07 3.70
CA ILE A 148 -17.78 22.14 3.39
C ILE A 148 -19.03 21.56 2.67
N SER A 149 -18.98 20.29 2.26
CA SER A 149 -20.05 19.59 1.56
C SER A 149 -21.08 19.00 2.52
N ASP A 150 -22.38 19.22 2.26
CA ASP A 150 -23.49 18.62 2.99
C ASP A 150 -23.73 17.13 2.65
N ARG A 151 -22.97 16.57 1.70
CA ARG A 151 -23.08 15.14 1.34
C ARG A 151 -22.40 14.29 2.41
N SER A 152 -23.07 13.24 2.87
CA SER A 152 -22.43 12.30 3.79
C SER A 152 -21.28 11.58 3.09
N LYS A 153 -20.12 11.56 3.75
CA LYS A 153 -18.88 10.92 3.25
C LYS A 153 -19.08 9.46 2.85
N GLU A 154 -19.96 8.74 3.54
CA GLU A 154 -20.28 7.33 3.25
C GLU A 154 -20.87 7.19 1.84
N LEU A 155 -21.77 8.08 1.44
CA LEU A 155 -22.38 8.07 0.10
C LEU A 155 -21.36 8.42 -0.98
N GLU A 156 -20.42 9.34 -0.71
CA GLU A 156 -19.36 9.69 -1.66
C GLU A 156 -18.36 8.53 -1.87
N ILE A 157 -17.99 7.86 -0.78
CA ILE A 157 -17.13 6.67 -0.83
C ILE A 157 -17.83 5.53 -1.59
N GLU A 158 -19.10 5.25 -1.28
CA GLU A 158 -19.87 4.19 -1.95
C GLU A 158 -20.03 4.48 -3.45
N ASP A 159 -20.41 5.70 -3.81
CA ASP A 159 -20.53 6.12 -5.20
C ASP A 159 -19.19 6.01 -5.94
N TYR A 160 -18.09 6.42 -5.30
CA TYR A 160 -16.74 6.24 -5.85
C TYR A 160 -16.42 4.76 -6.13
N PHE A 161 -16.65 3.86 -5.18
CA PHE A 161 -16.42 2.41 -5.35
C PHE A 161 -17.29 1.81 -6.45
N ASN A 162 -18.57 2.16 -6.52
CA ASN A 162 -19.49 1.64 -7.53
C ASN A 162 -19.08 2.07 -8.94
N ARG A 163 -18.68 3.33 -9.12
CA ARG A 163 -18.18 3.84 -10.42
C ARG A 163 -16.96 3.10 -10.92
N VAL A 164 -16.01 2.78 -10.02
CA VAL A 164 -14.80 2.02 -10.39
C VAL A 164 -15.17 0.63 -10.90
N LEU A 165 -16.16 -0.01 -10.32
CA LEU A 165 -16.56 -1.38 -10.62
C LEU A 165 -17.40 -1.51 -11.90
N ASP A 166 -18.42 -0.66 -12.06
CA ASP A 166 -19.41 -0.81 -13.14
C ASP A 166 -18.86 -0.46 -14.54
N GLY A 167 -17.58 -0.10 -14.64
CA GLY A 167 -16.96 0.39 -15.88
C GLY A 167 -17.55 1.72 -16.36
N THR A 168 -18.48 2.30 -15.60
CA THR A 168 -19.09 3.63 -15.78
C THR A 168 -18.16 4.75 -15.34
N ARG A 169 -16.99 4.46 -14.75
CA ARG A 169 -15.88 5.42 -14.51
C ARG A 169 -15.44 6.11 -15.80
N VAL A 170 -16.12 7.21 -16.11
CA VAL A 170 -15.65 8.18 -17.10
C VAL A 170 -14.47 8.86 -16.43
N SER A 171 -13.25 8.65 -16.95
CA SER A 171 -12.07 9.28 -16.35
C SER A 171 -12.27 10.79 -16.27
N THR A 172 -11.88 11.39 -15.14
CA THR A 172 -12.00 12.83 -14.90
C THR A 172 -11.16 13.67 -15.85
N SER A 173 -10.21 13.06 -16.58
CA SER A 173 -9.45 13.72 -17.66
C SER A 173 -10.24 13.87 -18.96
N THR A 174 -11.36 13.17 -19.10
CA THR A 174 -12.23 13.28 -20.28
C THR A 174 -13.20 14.44 -20.12
N ARG A 175 -13.67 15.05 -21.21
CA ARG A 175 -14.65 16.13 -21.19
C ARG A 175 -15.91 15.74 -20.44
N ALA A 176 -16.48 14.56 -20.72
CA ALA A 176 -17.69 14.10 -20.04
C ALA A 176 -17.48 13.91 -18.52
N GLY A 177 -16.35 13.32 -18.11
CA GLY A 177 -16.03 13.14 -16.68
C GLY A 177 -15.77 14.46 -15.99
N ALA A 178 -15.01 15.34 -16.65
CA ALA A 178 -14.70 16.67 -16.14
C ALA A 178 -15.94 17.58 -16.11
N THR A 179 -16.86 17.47 -17.08
CA THR A 179 -18.16 18.15 -17.06
C THR A 179 -19.02 17.62 -15.93
N TYR A 180 -19.06 16.30 -15.71
CA TYR A 180 -19.81 15.72 -14.59
C TYR A 180 -19.33 16.27 -13.23
N GLU A 181 -18.02 16.28 -13.00
CA GLU A 181 -17.45 16.88 -11.78
C GLU A 181 -17.83 18.35 -11.63
N ARG A 182 -18.01 19.10 -12.73
CA ARG A 182 -18.30 20.54 -12.71
C ARG A 182 -19.80 20.88 -12.61
N VAL A 183 -20.66 20.09 -13.23
CA VAL A 183 -22.13 20.26 -13.20
C VAL A 183 -22.70 19.78 -11.87
N GLY A 184 -22.06 18.79 -11.24
CA GLY A 184 -22.43 18.27 -9.92
C GLY A 184 -21.95 19.10 -8.73
N SER A 185 -21.28 20.24 -8.94
CA SER A 185 -20.69 21.00 -7.84
C SER A 185 -21.74 21.57 -6.90
N GLY A 186 -22.92 22.00 -7.38
CA GLY A 186 -23.99 22.50 -6.50
C GLY A 186 -23.55 23.66 -5.57
N GLY A 187 -22.52 24.41 -5.93
CA GLY A 187 -21.90 25.43 -5.07
C GLY A 187 -20.77 24.90 -4.16
N GLN A 188 -20.31 23.66 -4.33
CA GLN A 188 -19.18 23.11 -3.58
C GLN A 188 -17.88 23.88 -3.84
N VAL A 189 -17.13 24.12 -2.77
CA VAL A 189 -15.84 24.80 -2.83
C VAL A 189 -14.78 23.87 -3.40
N VAL A 190 -14.05 24.32 -4.42
CA VAL A 190 -12.90 23.60 -4.98
C VAL A 190 -11.83 23.42 -3.90
N ARG A 191 -11.35 22.19 -3.73
CA ARG A 191 -10.20 21.90 -2.89
C ARG A 191 -8.94 22.31 -3.65
N LEU A 192 -8.17 23.22 -3.08
CA LEU A 192 -6.86 23.62 -3.58
C LEU A 192 -5.78 22.75 -2.92
N GLY A 193 -4.77 22.36 -3.68
CA GLY A 193 -3.63 21.59 -3.18
C GLY A 193 -2.91 20.84 -4.29
N LEU A 194 -1.58 20.88 -4.25
CA LEU A 194 -0.76 20.19 -5.25
C LEU A 194 -0.75 18.67 -5.09
N ASP A 195 -1.19 18.13 -3.96
CA ASP A 195 -1.32 16.68 -3.75
C ASP A 195 -2.34 16.04 -4.69
N ILE A 196 -3.26 16.83 -5.24
CA ILE A 196 -4.26 16.43 -6.25
C ILE A 196 -3.58 15.85 -7.50
N VAL A 197 -2.40 16.35 -7.90
CA VAL A 197 -1.65 15.83 -9.06
C VAL A 197 -1.31 14.36 -8.84
N ARG A 198 -0.74 14.02 -7.67
CA ARG A 198 -0.38 12.64 -7.32
C ARG A 198 -1.62 11.74 -7.26
N GLN A 199 -2.69 12.21 -6.63
CA GLN A 199 -3.95 11.44 -6.55
C GLN A 199 -4.52 11.14 -7.95
N HIS A 200 -4.55 12.13 -8.83
CA HIS A 200 -5.06 11.97 -10.19
C HIS A 200 -4.19 11.04 -11.03
N LEU A 201 -2.87 11.19 -10.99
CA LEU A 201 -1.96 10.31 -11.71
C LEU A 201 -2.10 8.88 -11.24
N ARG A 202 -2.18 8.65 -9.92
CA ARG A 202 -2.41 7.32 -9.34
C ARG A 202 -3.68 6.68 -9.91
N ASP A 203 -4.75 7.45 -10.02
CA ASP A 203 -6.05 7.02 -10.52
C ASP A 203 -6.03 6.73 -12.03
N VAL A 204 -5.45 7.63 -12.85
CA VAL A 204 -5.32 7.46 -14.30
C VAL A 204 -4.41 6.29 -14.64
N ILE A 205 -3.26 6.18 -13.98
CA ILE A 205 -2.32 5.08 -14.18
C ILE A 205 -2.96 3.75 -13.79
N ARG A 206 -3.75 3.72 -12.71
CA ARG A 206 -4.47 2.50 -12.31
C ARG A 206 -5.50 2.09 -13.37
N ASP A 207 -6.26 3.05 -13.88
CA ASP A 207 -7.22 2.81 -14.96
C ASP A 207 -6.55 2.26 -16.23
N ILE A 208 -5.39 2.82 -16.62
CA ILE A 208 -4.60 2.36 -17.77
C ILE A 208 -4.00 0.97 -17.52
N ALA A 209 -3.44 0.72 -16.33
CA ALA A 209 -2.59 -0.43 -16.08
C ALA A 209 -3.36 -1.72 -15.74
N ILE A 210 -4.50 -1.61 -15.06
CA ILE A 210 -5.29 -2.75 -14.58
C ILE A 210 -6.80 -2.64 -14.87
N GLY A 211 -7.25 -1.55 -15.50
CA GLY A 211 -8.69 -1.28 -15.68
C GLY A 211 -9.39 -2.24 -16.63
N ASP A 212 -8.67 -2.88 -17.55
CA ASP A 212 -9.21 -3.90 -18.46
C ASP A 212 -9.48 -5.21 -17.70
N GLU A 213 -8.54 -5.61 -16.85
CA GLU A 213 -8.61 -6.80 -15.99
C GLU A 213 -9.69 -6.66 -14.92
N VAL A 214 -9.78 -5.48 -14.28
CA VAL A 214 -10.85 -5.17 -13.31
C VAL A 214 -12.23 -5.32 -13.94
N ASN A 215 -12.42 -4.76 -15.15
CA ASN A 215 -13.71 -4.84 -15.85
C ASN A 215 -14.05 -6.30 -16.23
N PHE A 216 -13.05 -7.06 -16.70
CA PHE A 216 -13.24 -8.48 -16.99
C PHE A 216 -13.69 -9.28 -15.76
N ILE A 217 -12.97 -9.15 -14.63
CA ILE A 217 -13.31 -9.86 -13.40
C ILE A 217 -14.68 -9.41 -12.87
N HIS A 218 -14.99 -8.11 -12.94
CA HIS A 218 -16.29 -7.58 -12.53
C HIS A 218 -17.44 -8.24 -13.32
N LYS A 219 -17.29 -8.35 -14.64
CA LYS A 219 -18.27 -9.03 -15.50
C LYS A 219 -18.43 -10.51 -15.15
N VAL A 220 -17.33 -11.21 -14.84
CA VAL A 220 -17.37 -12.62 -14.42
C VAL A 220 -18.11 -12.77 -13.09
N LEU A 221 -17.77 -11.97 -12.07
CA LEU A 221 -18.38 -12.04 -10.74
C LEU A 221 -19.86 -11.61 -10.71
N ASN A 222 -20.30 -10.81 -11.69
CA ASN A 222 -21.69 -10.39 -11.83
C ASN A 222 -22.45 -11.16 -12.94
N ASN A 223 -21.82 -12.14 -13.58
CA ASN A 223 -22.50 -13.00 -14.52
C ASN A 223 -23.54 -13.87 -13.79
N LYS A 224 -24.77 -13.93 -14.31
CA LYS A 224 -25.87 -14.68 -13.69
C LYS A 224 -25.53 -16.16 -13.50
N LEU A 225 -24.82 -16.79 -14.44
CA LEU A 225 -24.43 -18.20 -14.35
C LEU A 225 -23.46 -18.42 -13.18
N VAL A 226 -22.46 -17.55 -13.04
CA VAL A 226 -21.49 -17.62 -11.95
C VAL A 226 -22.17 -17.35 -10.60
N ALA A 227 -22.99 -16.30 -10.52
CA ALA A 227 -23.71 -15.96 -9.30
C ALA A 227 -24.67 -17.07 -8.86
N ASN A 228 -25.40 -17.68 -9.79
CA ASN A 228 -26.30 -18.79 -9.51
C ASN A 228 -25.53 -20.05 -9.08
N ALA A 229 -24.46 -20.42 -9.77
CA ALA A 229 -23.63 -21.57 -9.38
C ALA A 229 -23.03 -21.40 -7.97
N MET A 230 -22.56 -20.20 -7.63
CA MET A 230 -22.07 -19.90 -6.28
C MET A 230 -23.18 -19.96 -5.24
N LYS A 231 -24.41 -19.55 -5.58
CA LYS A 231 -25.57 -19.66 -4.70
C LYS A 231 -26.00 -21.11 -4.48
N GLU A 232 -26.10 -21.89 -5.55
CA GLU A 232 -26.50 -23.30 -5.52
C GLU A 232 -25.51 -24.19 -4.75
N THR A 233 -24.23 -23.84 -4.79
CA THR A 233 -23.17 -24.54 -4.03
C THR A 233 -22.96 -24.00 -2.61
N GLY A 234 -23.81 -23.08 -2.13
CA GLY A 234 -23.71 -22.51 -0.77
C GLY A 234 -22.57 -21.50 -0.56
N ASN A 235 -21.93 -21.04 -1.64
CA ASN A 235 -20.75 -20.16 -1.62
C ASN A 235 -21.07 -18.66 -1.75
N VAL A 236 -22.25 -18.22 -1.31
CA VAL A 236 -22.64 -16.80 -1.31
C VAL A 236 -21.64 -15.90 -0.55
N PRO A 237 -21.10 -16.31 0.63
CA PRO A 237 -20.08 -15.51 1.30
C PRO A 237 -18.81 -15.32 0.46
N ALA A 238 -18.37 -16.36 -0.27
CA ALA A 238 -17.16 -16.30 -1.08
C ALA A 238 -17.30 -15.33 -2.25
N ILE A 239 -18.42 -15.35 -2.98
CA ILE A 239 -18.63 -14.40 -4.10
C ILE A 239 -18.73 -12.96 -3.60
N ASN A 240 -19.31 -12.72 -2.42
CA ASN A 240 -19.34 -11.39 -1.80
C ASN A 240 -17.95 -10.91 -1.40
N THR A 241 -17.13 -11.78 -0.82
CA THR A 241 -15.73 -11.48 -0.50
C THR A 241 -14.91 -11.19 -1.76
N LEU A 242 -15.13 -11.91 -2.87
CA LEU A 242 -14.46 -11.65 -4.14
C LEU A 242 -14.87 -10.30 -4.74
N LYS A 243 -16.15 -9.93 -4.65
CA LYS A 243 -16.63 -8.61 -5.09
C LYS A 243 -16.04 -7.49 -4.23
N LEU A 244 -15.97 -7.69 -2.91
CA LEU A 244 -15.32 -6.76 -1.99
C LEU A 244 -13.83 -6.59 -2.31
N TRP A 245 -13.13 -7.72 -2.50
CA TRP A 245 -11.72 -7.75 -2.90
C TRP A 245 -11.48 -7.00 -4.22
N LEU A 246 -12.29 -7.25 -5.24
CA LEU A 246 -12.16 -6.59 -6.54
C LEU A 246 -12.38 -5.07 -6.40
N SER A 247 -13.40 -4.67 -5.64
CA SER A 247 -13.73 -3.28 -5.34
C SER A 247 -12.55 -2.54 -4.73
N ASP A 248 -11.96 -3.12 -3.68
CA ASP A 248 -10.84 -2.52 -2.98
C ASP A 248 -9.56 -2.53 -3.83
N SER A 249 -9.30 -3.62 -4.56
CA SER A 249 -8.12 -3.74 -5.44
C SER A 249 -8.16 -2.75 -6.61
N ALA A 250 -9.35 -2.53 -7.17
CA ALA A 250 -9.56 -1.60 -8.27
C ALA A 250 -9.42 -0.12 -7.84
N VAL A 251 -9.79 0.19 -6.59
CA VAL A 251 -9.57 1.52 -6.01
C VAL A 251 -8.14 1.71 -5.55
N GLY A 252 -7.52 0.67 -4.99
CA GLY A 252 -6.24 0.75 -4.28
C GLY A 252 -6.40 1.33 -2.87
N GLU A 253 -5.28 1.57 -2.20
CA GLU A 253 -5.30 2.16 -0.86
C GLU A 253 -5.81 3.60 -0.88
N MET A 254 -6.83 3.87 -0.06
CA MET A 254 -7.35 5.21 0.18
C MET A 254 -6.43 5.98 1.15
N PRO A 255 -6.12 7.26 0.87
CA PRO A 255 -5.39 8.10 1.80
C PRO A 255 -6.22 8.31 3.07
N ALA A 256 -5.53 8.54 4.20
CA ALA A 256 -6.18 8.97 5.43
C ALA A 256 -6.77 10.38 5.25
N ASP A 257 -8.07 10.54 5.53
CA ASP A 257 -8.79 11.81 5.32
C ASP A 257 -8.92 12.62 6.62
N HIS A 258 -8.59 12.02 7.78
CA HIS A 258 -8.75 12.63 9.10
C HIS A 258 -7.43 12.77 9.87
N ALA A 259 -7.31 13.83 10.68
CA ALA A 259 -6.16 14.07 11.55
C ALA A 259 -5.86 12.89 12.49
N ILE A 260 -6.90 12.18 12.93
CA ILE A 260 -6.77 10.98 13.76
C ILE A 260 -6.16 9.83 12.95
N GLU A 261 -6.65 9.57 11.75
CA GLU A 261 -6.11 8.52 10.86
C GLU A 261 -4.66 8.82 10.45
N ALA A 262 -4.32 10.09 10.23
CA ALA A 262 -2.95 10.51 9.99
C ALA A 262 -2.02 10.19 11.17
N ARG A 263 -2.47 10.42 12.41
CA ARG A 263 -1.73 10.05 13.63
C ARG A 263 -1.58 8.53 13.78
N VAL A 264 -2.63 7.76 13.46
CA VAL A 264 -2.58 6.29 13.50
C VAL A 264 -1.59 5.74 12.47
N ASN A 265 -1.59 6.28 11.25
CA ASN A 265 -0.63 5.91 10.22
C ASN A 265 0.81 6.30 10.60
N TRP A 266 0.99 7.47 11.21
CA TRP A 266 2.27 7.91 11.75
C TRP A 266 2.79 6.92 12.79
N LEU A 267 1.96 6.56 13.78
CA LEU A 267 2.32 5.58 14.82
C LEU A 267 2.71 4.22 14.21
N ARG A 268 1.92 3.72 13.26
CA ARG A 268 2.22 2.46 12.55
C ARG A 268 3.60 2.51 11.87
N THR A 269 3.89 3.60 11.17
CA THR A 269 5.18 3.79 10.48
C THR A 269 6.35 3.89 11.45
N GLY A 270 6.17 4.57 12.58
CA GLY A 270 7.13 4.60 13.68
C GLY A 270 7.42 3.20 14.22
N PHE A 271 6.38 2.43 14.52
CA PHE A 271 6.49 1.06 15.04
C PHE A 271 7.19 0.11 14.06
N VAL A 272 6.79 0.10 12.79
CA VAL A 272 7.43 -0.74 11.76
C VAL A 272 8.90 -0.38 11.61
N LYS A 273 9.21 0.92 11.59
CA LYS A 273 10.60 1.39 11.54
C LYS A 273 11.39 0.95 12.78
N ALA A 274 10.83 1.13 13.97
CA ALA A 274 11.48 0.77 15.23
C ALA A 274 11.83 -0.73 15.26
N LYS A 275 10.90 -1.61 14.85
CA LYS A 275 11.06 -3.08 14.94
C LYS A 275 11.80 -3.73 13.76
N LEU A 276 11.76 -3.15 12.55
CA LEU A 276 12.33 -3.79 11.36
C LEU A 276 13.60 -3.12 10.81
N ALA A 277 13.83 -1.83 11.06
CA ALA A 277 14.96 -1.13 10.44
C ALA A 277 16.30 -1.67 10.95
N TRP A 278 17.13 -2.18 10.04
CA TRP A 278 18.44 -2.80 10.32
C TRP A 278 18.43 -3.94 11.35
N ASN A 279 17.26 -4.53 11.60
CA ASN A 279 17.13 -5.58 12.59
C ASN A 279 17.78 -6.88 12.11
N ALA A 280 18.89 -7.27 12.74
CA ALA A 280 19.64 -8.46 12.39
C ALA A 280 18.88 -9.75 12.72
N MET A 281 18.19 -9.81 13.86
CA MET A 281 17.40 -10.98 14.26
C MET A 281 16.26 -11.24 13.28
N VAL A 282 15.51 -10.20 12.90
CA VAL A 282 14.44 -10.33 11.89
C VAL A 282 15.01 -10.71 10.52
N THR A 283 16.21 -10.23 10.19
CA THR A 283 16.91 -10.63 8.96
C THR A 283 17.24 -12.12 8.96
N LEU A 284 17.71 -12.67 10.10
CA LEU A 284 17.97 -14.10 10.26
C LEU A 284 16.68 -14.92 10.19
N LEU A 285 15.60 -14.42 10.78
CA LEU A 285 14.29 -15.09 10.74
C LEU A 285 13.73 -15.26 9.33
N GLN A 286 14.05 -14.37 8.37
CA GLN A 286 13.51 -14.52 7.00
C GLN A 286 13.84 -15.88 6.36
N TRP A 287 14.95 -16.50 6.77
CA TRP A 287 15.38 -17.80 6.26
C TRP A 287 14.42 -18.93 6.63
N THR A 288 13.64 -18.77 7.71
CA THR A 288 12.61 -19.76 8.08
C THR A 288 11.50 -19.83 7.04
N GLY A 289 11.30 -18.80 6.20
CA GLY A 289 10.34 -18.83 5.09
C GLY A 289 10.58 -19.97 4.08
N ILE A 290 11.78 -20.57 4.08
CA ILE A 290 12.09 -21.79 3.33
C ILE A 290 11.18 -22.96 3.75
N THR A 291 10.80 -23.08 5.01
CA THR A 291 9.89 -24.15 5.49
C THR A 291 8.49 -23.96 4.93
N GLN A 292 8.02 -22.71 4.84
CA GLN A 292 6.75 -22.36 4.22
C GLN A 292 6.74 -22.67 2.72
N THR A 293 7.86 -22.39 2.05
CA THR A 293 8.07 -22.76 0.64
C THR A 293 7.94 -24.25 0.45
N TRP A 294 8.62 -25.04 1.27
CA TRP A 294 8.58 -26.51 1.22
C TRP A 294 7.15 -27.01 1.33
N ALA A 295 6.40 -26.53 2.32
CA ALA A 295 5.01 -26.92 2.53
C ALA A 295 4.10 -26.53 1.36
N VAL A 296 4.46 -25.55 0.51
CA VAL A 296 3.66 -25.14 -0.66
C VAL A 296 4.05 -25.92 -1.93
N VAL A 297 5.35 -26.00 -2.24
CA VAL A 297 5.85 -26.58 -3.50
C VAL A 297 6.10 -28.10 -3.42
N GLY A 298 6.22 -28.64 -2.21
CA GLY A 298 6.57 -30.04 -1.95
C GLY A 298 8.08 -30.30 -1.98
N SER A 299 8.51 -31.38 -1.30
CA SER A 299 9.91 -31.71 -1.07
C SER A 299 10.74 -31.86 -2.34
N GLN A 300 10.21 -32.53 -3.36
CA GLN A 300 10.94 -32.76 -4.62
C GLN A 300 11.21 -31.45 -5.36
N SER A 301 10.18 -30.63 -5.55
CA SER A 301 10.30 -29.32 -6.19
C SER A 301 11.26 -28.41 -5.43
N MET A 302 11.17 -28.45 -4.09
CA MET A 302 12.03 -27.70 -3.20
C MET A 302 13.51 -28.07 -3.37
N ALA A 303 13.84 -29.36 -3.36
CA ALA A 303 15.20 -29.84 -3.55
C ALA A 303 15.79 -29.38 -4.89
N HIS A 304 15.00 -29.40 -5.96
CA HIS A 304 15.42 -28.92 -7.28
C HIS A 304 15.60 -27.40 -7.34
N GLY A 305 14.72 -26.62 -6.72
CA GLY A 305 14.86 -25.17 -6.67
C GLY A 305 16.06 -24.73 -5.85
N LEU A 306 16.23 -25.32 -4.66
CA LEU A 306 17.37 -25.06 -3.79
C LEU A 306 18.69 -25.48 -4.44
N GLY A 307 18.76 -26.66 -5.06
CA GLY A 307 19.95 -27.12 -5.77
C GLY A 307 20.34 -26.22 -6.94
N GLN A 308 19.36 -25.71 -7.70
CA GLN A 308 19.61 -24.74 -8.77
C GLN A 308 20.12 -23.41 -8.24
N TYR A 309 19.54 -22.91 -7.14
CA TYR A 309 19.96 -21.68 -6.50
C TYR A 309 21.41 -21.77 -5.99
N LEU A 310 21.71 -22.79 -5.19
CA LEU A 310 23.03 -22.98 -4.56
C LEU A 310 24.14 -23.19 -5.58
N LYS A 311 23.84 -23.81 -6.74
CA LYS A 311 24.84 -24.02 -7.79
C LYS A 311 25.35 -22.71 -8.38
N ASN A 312 24.48 -21.72 -8.63
CA ASN A 312 24.85 -20.46 -9.29
C ASN A 312 23.93 -19.29 -8.86
N PRO A 313 23.99 -18.81 -7.61
CA PRO A 313 23.00 -17.87 -7.08
C PRO A 313 22.96 -16.53 -7.83
N ARG A 314 24.13 -15.98 -8.20
CA ARG A 314 24.21 -14.70 -8.94
C ARG A 314 23.64 -14.79 -10.35
N GLN A 315 23.86 -15.91 -11.04
CA GLN A 315 23.33 -16.10 -12.39
C GLN A 315 21.82 -16.31 -12.33
N MET A 316 21.36 -17.07 -11.33
CA MET A 316 19.95 -17.34 -11.14
C MET A 316 19.16 -16.09 -10.77
N HIS A 317 19.69 -15.24 -9.89
CA HIS A 317 19.14 -13.91 -9.62
C HIS A 317 18.91 -13.11 -10.92
N LYS A 318 19.95 -12.97 -11.77
CA LYS A 318 19.83 -12.24 -13.04
C LYS A 318 18.80 -12.87 -13.97
N HIS A 319 18.75 -14.19 -14.02
CA HIS A 319 17.79 -14.93 -14.83
C HIS A 319 16.34 -14.69 -14.36
N ILE A 320 16.11 -14.80 -13.05
CA ILE A 320 14.81 -14.60 -12.42
C ILE A 320 14.32 -13.17 -12.64
N MET A 321 15.15 -12.15 -12.37
CA MET A 321 14.78 -10.75 -12.54
C MET A 321 14.52 -10.37 -14.00
N ALA A 322 15.14 -11.07 -14.96
CA ALA A 322 14.87 -10.88 -16.38
C ALA A 322 13.54 -11.51 -16.84
N LEU A 323 13.12 -12.62 -16.23
CA LEU A 323 11.91 -13.35 -16.60
C LEU A 323 10.67 -12.88 -15.80
N SER A 324 10.79 -12.79 -14.49
CA SER A 324 9.69 -12.44 -13.58
C SER A 324 9.64 -10.94 -13.37
N LYS A 325 8.68 -10.29 -14.05
CA LYS A 325 8.36 -8.88 -13.81
C LYS A 325 7.81 -8.65 -12.39
N ASN A 326 7.23 -9.69 -11.79
CA ASN A 326 6.72 -9.64 -10.42
C ASN A 326 7.89 -9.47 -9.43
N LEU A 327 8.87 -10.38 -9.47
CA LEU A 327 10.03 -10.37 -8.58
C LEU A 327 10.92 -9.14 -8.82
N ASP A 328 11.08 -8.70 -10.06
CA ASP A 328 11.80 -7.46 -10.36
C ASP A 328 11.12 -6.25 -9.71
N THR A 329 9.79 -6.12 -9.86
CA THR A 329 9.01 -5.05 -9.22
C THR A 329 9.13 -5.13 -7.69
N ARG A 330 9.05 -6.35 -7.15
CA ARG A 330 9.09 -6.67 -5.72
C ARG A 330 10.33 -6.15 -5.03
N TYR A 331 11.52 -6.34 -5.61
CA TYR A 331 12.77 -5.88 -5.00
C TYR A 331 13.23 -4.50 -5.46
N ARG A 332 12.82 -4.05 -6.65
CA ARG A 332 13.13 -2.68 -7.09
C ARG A 332 12.40 -1.64 -6.26
N TYR A 333 11.18 -1.94 -5.83
CA TYR A 333 10.32 -0.99 -5.12
C TYR A 333 9.95 -1.44 -3.70
N ASN A 334 10.62 -2.48 -3.16
CA ASN A 334 10.37 -3.06 -1.84
C ASN A 334 8.90 -3.39 -1.58
N THR A 335 8.24 -4.01 -2.57
CA THR A 335 6.84 -4.46 -2.47
C THR A 335 6.73 -5.94 -2.09
N TRP A 336 7.73 -6.49 -1.40
CA TRP A 336 7.69 -7.85 -0.88
C TRP A 336 6.83 -7.97 0.37
N ASP A 337 6.81 -6.93 1.20
CA ASP A 337 5.97 -6.84 2.40
C ASP A 337 5.16 -5.55 2.42
N LYS A 338 3.94 -5.61 2.97
CA LYS A 338 3.01 -4.48 2.97
C LYS A 338 3.45 -3.37 3.91
N ASP A 339 3.97 -3.71 5.08
CA ASP A 339 4.34 -2.75 6.11
C ASP A 339 5.62 -2.03 5.71
N VAL A 340 6.57 -2.76 5.14
CA VAL A 340 7.78 -2.20 4.53
C VAL A 340 7.44 -1.25 3.40
N MET A 341 6.57 -1.65 2.46
CA MET A 341 6.15 -0.81 1.34
C MET A 341 5.45 0.47 1.83
N ASP A 342 4.48 0.35 2.74
CA ASP A 342 3.71 1.48 3.27
C ASP A 342 4.64 2.44 4.03
N THR A 343 5.48 1.93 4.94
CA THR A 343 6.43 2.71 5.74
C THR A 343 7.48 3.38 4.87
N GLN A 344 8.06 2.68 3.89
CA GLN A 344 9.04 3.26 2.97
C GLN A 344 8.40 4.36 2.11
N SER A 345 7.20 4.13 1.59
CA SER A 345 6.47 5.15 0.82
C SER A 345 6.21 6.39 1.66
N GLN A 346 5.80 6.23 2.92
CA GLN A 346 5.59 7.35 3.84
C GLN A 346 6.88 8.12 4.13
N ILE A 347 7.97 7.43 4.46
CA ILE A 347 9.28 8.06 4.74
C ILE A 347 9.80 8.82 3.51
N MET A 348 9.63 8.26 2.31
CA MET A 348 10.05 8.90 1.07
C MET A 348 9.16 10.08 0.66
N SER A 349 7.87 10.04 1.04
CA SER A 349 6.87 11.07 0.69
C SER A 349 6.92 12.33 1.56
N GLY A 350 7.67 12.32 2.67
CA GLY A 350 7.83 13.47 3.56
C GLY A 350 8.46 14.67 2.84
N TYR A 351 7.61 15.61 2.43
CA TYR A 351 7.96 16.99 2.18
C TYR A 351 7.50 17.78 3.41
N GLY A 352 8.41 18.51 4.05
CA GLY A 352 8.12 19.31 5.24
C GLY A 352 9.38 19.81 5.94
N ASN A 353 9.43 21.13 6.18
CA ASN A 353 10.25 22.00 7.05
C ASN A 353 11.74 21.73 7.32
N LEU A 354 12.33 20.66 6.78
CA LEU A 354 13.74 20.34 6.98
C LEU A 354 14.57 20.80 5.78
N PRO A 355 15.77 21.39 6.02
CA PRO A 355 16.68 21.79 4.96
C PRO A 355 16.97 20.64 3.99
N ALA A 356 17.07 20.97 2.70
CA ALA A 356 17.28 20.06 1.58
C ALA A 356 18.33 18.95 1.80
N GLY A 357 19.49 19.34 2.36
CA GLY A 357 20.61 18.42 2.60
C GLY A 357 20.27 17.36 3.65
N VAL A 358 19.51 17.75 4.69
CA VAL A 358 19.02 16.84 5.73
C VAL A 358 17.97 15.89 5.16
N LEU A 359 17.07 16.40 4.30
CA LEU A 359 16.06 15.57 3.64
C LEU A 359 16.69 14.53 2.70
N ASN A 360 17.71 14.91 1.94
CA ASN A 360 18.42 14.00 1.03
C ASN A 360 19.22 12.92 1.79
N ASN A 361 19.92 13.30 2.87
CA ASN A 361 20.63 12.33 3.71
C ASN A 361 19.68 11.39 4.46
N ARG A 362 18.56 11.89 4.98
CA ARG A 362 17.51 11.05 5.59
C ARG A 362 16.91 10.08 4.58
N ARG A 363 16.68 10.48 3.32
CA ARG A 363 16.19 9.59 2.25
C ARG A 363 17.18 8.48 1.93
N LYS A 364 18.48 8.80 1.81
CA LYS A 364 19.53 7.79 1.58
C LYS A 364 19.62 6.78 2.72
N ILE A 365 19.61 7.26 3.96
CA ILE A 365 19.62 6.40 5.15
C ILE A 365 18.33 5.56 5.19
N ALA A 366 17.17 6.17 4.95
CA ALA A 366 15.90 5.47 4.95
C ALA A 366 15.79 4.35 3.90
N ALA A 367 16.41 4.54 2.73
CA ALA A 367 16.48 3.51 1.70
C ALA A 367 17.23 2.24 2.17
N THR A 368 18.08 2.35 3.21
CA THR A 368 18.84 1.23 3.74
C THR A 368 18.17 0.50 4.91
N PHE A 369 17.13 1.08 5.53
CA PHE A 369 16.50 0.50 6.72
C PHE A 369 16.07 -0.95 6.53
N PHE A 370 15.40 -1.26 5.42
CA PHE A 370 14.88 -2.61 5.16
C PHE A 370 15.78 -3.44 4.25
N TYR A 371 16.96 -2.93 3.89
CA TYR A 371 17.85 -3.60 2.95
C TYR A 371 18.32 -4.99 3.42
N PRO A 372 18.73 -5.20 4.69
CA PRO A 372 19.13 -6.52 5.17
C PRO A 372 18.02 -7.56 5.05
N ILE A 373 16.83 -7.22 5.56
CA ILE A 373 15.65 -8.09 5.50
C ILE A 373 15.26 -8.39 4.05
N ALA A 374 15.23 -7.36 3.19
CA ALA A 374 14.91 -7.53 1.77
C ALA A 374 15.88 -8.51 1.07
N LYS A 375 17.17 -8.49 1.42
CA LYS A 375 18.16 -9.43 0.85
C LYS A 375 17.99 -10.85 1.35
N ALA A 376 17.67 -11.05 2.63
CA ALA A 376 17.36 -12.37 3.15
C ALA A 376 16.08 -12.93 2.52
N GLN A 377 15.02 -12.12 2.42
CA GLN A 377 13.77 -12.50 1.75
C GLN A 377 13.99 -12.82 0.27
N MET A 378 14.85 -12.07 -0.42
CA MET A 378 15.21 -12.30 -1.84
C MET A 378 15.72 -13.70 -2.10
N MET A 379 16.54 -14.25 -1.20
CA MET A 379 16.97 -15.63 -1.33
C MET A 379 15.78 -16.60 -1.29
N VAL A 380 14.92 -16.45 -0.29
CA VAL A 380 13.78 -17.35 -0.07
C VAL A 380 12.81 -17.28 -1.24
N ASP A 381 12.51 -16.08 -1.74
CA ASP A 381 11.61 -15.88 -2.87
C ASP A 381 12.20 -16.44 -4.17
N GLU A 382 13.52 -16.32 -4.39
CA GLU A 382 14.19 -16.91 -5.55
C GLU A 382 14.18 -18.44 -5.49
N VAL A 383 14.45 -19.04 -4.32
CA VAL A 383 14.36 -20.49 -4.12
C VAL A 383 12.92 -20.97 -4.33
N THR A 384 11.94 -20.24 -3.82
CA THR A 384 10.51 -20.50 -4.02
C THR A 384 10.16 -20.50 -5.49
N TRP A 385 10.57 -19.46 -6.22
CA TRP A 385 10.27 -19.28 -7.62
C TRP A 385 10.88 -20.40 -8.48
N LEU A 386 12.15 -20.77 -8.22
CA LEU A 386 12.80 -21.88 -8.94
C LEU A 386 12.14 -23.22 -8.66
N SER A 387 11.73 -23.45 -7.40
CA SER A 387 10.99 -24.65 -7.01
C SER A 387 9.63 -24.70 -7.72
N ALA A 388 8.92 -23.58 -7.76
CA ALA A 388 7.64 -23.45 -8.42
C ALA A 388 7.75 -23.60 -9.95
N MET A 389 8.80 -23.08 -10.57
CA MET A 389 9.09 -23.27 -12.00
C MET A 389 9.34 -24.74 -12.34
N TRP A 390 10.09 -25.45 -11.50
CA TRP A 390 10.31 -26.88 -11.66
C TRP A 390 8.98 -27.64 -11.55
N LYS A 391 8.16 -27.32 -10.54
CA LYS A 391 6.84 -27.92 -10.36
C LYS A 391 5.91 -27.64 -11.53
N ALA A 392 5.85 -26.38 -11.98
CA ALA A 392 5.04 -25.96 -13.11
C ALA A 392 5.35 -26.77 -14.38
N ARG A 393 6.65 -27.03 -14.62
CA ARG A 393 7.10 -27.79 -15.79
C ARG A 393 6.83 -29.29 -15.67
N ASN A 394 7.16 -29.91 -14.53
CA ASN A 394 7.26 -31.36 -14.43
C ASN A 394 6.02 -32.04 -13.81
N ILE A 395 5.23 -31.28 -13.03
CA ILE A 395 4.04 -31.81 -12.35
C ILE A 395 2.78 -31.23 -13.02
N GLU A 396 2.72 -29.91 -13.16
CA GLU A 396 1.54 -29.22 -13.70
C GLU A 396 1.52 -29.19 -15.25
N ASN A 397 2.61 -29.62 -15.90
CA ASN A 397 2.78 -29.64 -17.37
C ASN A 397 2.49 -28.28 -18.06
N LEU A 398 2.74 -27.18 -17.37
CA LEU A 398 2.56 -25.83 -17.89
C LEU A 398 3.69 -25.48 -18.86
N THR A 399 3.38 -24.65 -19.86
CA THR A 399 4.34 -24.21 -20.89
C THR A 399 4.33 -22.69 -21.04
N GLY A 400 5.38 -22.14 -21.68
CA GLY A 400 5.51 -20.70 -21.94
C GLY A 400 5.36 -19.83 -20.69
N ASP A 401 4.65 -18.71 -20.84
CA ASP A 401 4.41 -17.71 -19.80
C ASP A 401 3.56 -18.22 -18.63
N ALA A 402 2.74 -19.25 -18.85
CA ALA A 402 1.92 -19.84 -17.78
C ALA A 402 2.78 -20.38 -16.62
N ARG A 403 4.01 -20.84 -16.91
CA ARG A 403 4.97 -21.25 -15.87
C ARG A 403 5.44 -20.08 -15.03
N ILE A 404 5.73 -18.94 -15.67
CA ILE A 404 6.19 -17.73 -14.97
C ILE A 404 5.06 -17.22 -14.08
N PHE A 405 3.83 -17.13 -14.59
CA PHE A 405 2.67 -16.73 -13.80
C PHE A 405 2.40 -17.68 -12.63
N TYR A 406 2.55 -18.99 -12.83
CA TYR A 406 2.45 -19.97 -11.74
C TYR A 406 3.52 -19.73 -10.67
N ALA A 407 4.78 -19.56 -11.08
CA ALA A 407 5.87 -19.35 -10.14
C ALA A 407 5.73 -18.03 -9.36
N ASP A 408 5.36 -16.94 -10.03
CA ASP A 408 5.06 -15.65 -9.40
C ASP A 408 3.93 -15.78 -8.38
N ALA A 409 2.82 -16.44 -8.75
CA ALA A 409 1.69 -16.67 -7.87
C ALA A 409 2.06 -17.53 -6.65
N ILE A 410 2.94 -18.52 -6.80
CA ILE A 410 3.42 -19.34 -5.68
C ILE A 410 4.28 -18.53 -4.71
N VAL A 411 5.13 -17.62 -5.20
CA VAL A 411 5.88 -16.71 -4.32
C VAL A 411 4.92 -15.87 -3.50
N GLU A 412 3.94 -15.21 -4.12
CA GLU A 412 2.96 -14.40 -3.39
C GLU A 412 2.17 -15.24 -2.37
N GLN A 413 1.78 -16.46 -2.77
CA GLN A 413 1.05 -17.41 -1.92
C GLN A 413 1.87 -18.01 -0.79
N SER A 414 3.19 -17.93 -0.81
CA SER A 414 4.05 -18.52 0.22
C SER A 414 4.83 -17.49 1.02
N GLN A 415 5.16 -16.33 0.47
CA GLN A 415 6.09 -15.37 1.08
C GLN A 415 5.49 -13.98 1.23
N THR A 416 4.16 -13.86 1.30
CA THR A 416 3.42 -12.60 1.33
C THR A 416 3.67 -11.70 0.11
N SER A 417 3.04 -10.52 0.06
CA SER A 417 3.19 -9.49 -0.96
C SER A 417 2.85 -8.12 -0.37
N GLY A 418 3.53 -7.08 -0.84
CA GLY A 418 3.21 -5.70 -0.48
C GLY A 418 2.02 -5.12 -1.27
N PHE A 419 1.62 -5.76 -2.37
CA PHE A 419 0.56 -5.25 -3.24
C PHE A 419 -0.78 -5.18 -2.50
N PHE A 420 -1.48 -4.07 -2.66
CA PHE A 420 -2.78 -3.85 -2.01
C PHE A 420 -3.84 -4.88 -2.42
N SER A 421 -3.74 -5.41 -3.65
CA SER A 421 -4.60 -6.50 -4.16
C SER A 421 -4.39 -7.81 -3.41
N ASP A 422 -3.21 -8.06 -2.88
CA ASP A 422 -2.84 -9.38 -2.35
C ASP A 422 -3.10 -9.49 -0.85
N ARG A 423 -3.38 -8.36 -0.21
CA ARG A 423 -3.79 -8.25 1.20
C ARG A 423 -5.10 -9.01 1.43
N SER A 424 -5.31 -9.55 2.62
CA SER A 424 -6.62 -10.01 3.05
C SER A 424 -7.61 -8.83 3.25
N GLY A 425 -8.91 -9.12 3.38
CA GLY A 425 -9.90 -8.07 3.65
C GLY A 425 -9.57 -7.25 4.91
N ILE A 426 -9.14 -7.93 5.98
CA ILE A 426 -8.75 -7.28 7.23
C ILE A 426 -7.47 -6.45 7.09
N GLU A 427 -6.47 -6.91 6.33
CA GLU A 427 -5.25 -6.14 6.06
C GLU A 427 -5.48 -4.91 5.16
N ARG A 428 -6.51 -4.95 4.31
CA ARG A 428 -6.99 -3.76 3.59
C ARG A 428 -7.75 -2.80 4.48
N GLY A 429 -8.27 -3.27 5.62
CA GLY A 429 -9.16 -2.53 6.52
C GLY A 429 -10.64 -2.65 6.15
N SER A 430 -11.01 -3.64 5.34
CA SER A 430 -12.36 -3.86 4.84
C SER A 430 -13.00 -5.10 5.47
N THR A 431 -13.96 -4.88 6.38
CA THR A 431 -14.63 -5.97 7.12
C THR A 431 -16.08 -6.13 6.68
N GLY A 432 -16.30 -6.66 5.47
CA GLY A 432 -17.57 -7.25 4.99
C GLY A 432 -18.82 -6.36 4.88
N GLY A 433 -18.87 -5.21 5.56
CA GLY A 433 -19.99 -4.28 5.59
C GLY A 433 -19.69 -2.99 4.83
N ARG A 434 -20.76 -2.32 4.35
CA ARG A 434 -20.69 -1.00 3.69
C ARG A 434 -20.03 0.06 4.58
N LYS A 435 -20.16 -0.08 5.91
CA LYS A 435 -19.73 0.90 6.93
C LYS A 435 -18.24 0.86 7.26
N THR A 436 -17.49 -0.16 6.83
CA THR A 436 -16.08 -0.35 7.26
C THR A 436 -15.23 -0.73 6.06
N ARG A 437 -15.02 0.23 5.16
CA ARG A 437 -14.16 0.10 3.97
C ARG A 437 -12.81 0.75 4.24
N GLN A 438 -11.75 -0.02 4.02
CA GLN A 438 -10.36 0.43 4.15
C GLN A 438 -10.03 1.23 5.42
N SER A 439 -10.64 0.88 6.55
CA SER A 439 -10.46 1.57 7.83
C SER A 439 -9.01 1.48 8.30
N VAL A 440 -8.40 2.64 8.52
CA VAL A 440 -7.04 2.77 9.07
C VAL A 440 -6.95 2.09 10.44
N TRP A 441 -8.02 2.13 11.24
CA TRP A 441 -8.07 1.45 12.53
C TRP A 441 -7.95 -0.06 12.42
N VAL A 442 -8.63 -0.69 11.47
CA VAL A 442 -8.52 -2.14 11.24
C VAL A 442 -7.12 -2.49 10.71
N ARG A 443 -6.56 -1.63 9.85
CA ARG A 443 -5.19 -1.79 9.35
C ARG A 443 -4.13 -1.69 10.44
N LEU A 444 -4.39 -0.98 11.53
CA LEU A 444 -3.48 -0.88 12.68
C LEU A 444 -3.29 -2.24 13.37
N TRP A 445 -4.39 -2.96 13.57
CA TRP A 445 -4.42 -4.30 14.20
C TRP A 445 -3.80 -5.40 13.33
N THR A 446 -3.51 -5.11 12.07
CA THR A 446 -2.91 -6.06 11.12
C THR A 446 -1.48 -5.67 10.74
N THR A 447 -0.82 -4.84 11.53
CA THR A 447 0.59 -4.50 11.33
C THR A 447 1.47 -5.72 11.60
N LEU A 448 2.43 -6.01 10.71
CA LEU A 448 3.36 -7.14 10.72
C LEU A 448 2.74 -8.55 10.70
N ILE A 449 1.43 -8.68 10.46
CA ILE A 449 0.72 -9.97 10.55
C ILE A 449 0.74 -10.78 9.24
N SER A 450 1.10 -10.19 8.10
CA SER A 450 0.88 -10.78 6.77
C SER A 450 1.47 -12.17 6.60
N TYR A 451 2.70 -12.36 7.07
CA TYR A 451 3.37 -13.65 7.03
C TYR A 451 2.59 -14.72 7.82
N MET A 452 2.12 -14.38 9.03
CA MET A 452 1.35 -15.29 9.87
C MET A 452 -0.03 -15.61 9.30
N LEU A 453 -0.72 -14.62 8.72
CA LEU A 453 -1.97 -14.88 7.98
C LEU A 453 -1.74 -15.82 6.81
N ARG A 454 -0.60 -15.69 6.11
CA ARG A 454 -0.28 -16.60 5.01
C ARG A 454 -0.04 -18.01 5.51
N LYS A 455 0.74 -18.17 6.57
CA LYS A 455 0.99 -19.44 7.25
C LYS A 455 -0.31 -20.12 7.68
N GLY A 456 -1.20 -19.39 8.36
CA GLY A 456 -2.54 -19.87 8.75
C GLY A 456 -3.40 -20.31 7.55
N ASN A 457 -3.38 -19.53 6.46
CA ASN A 457 -4.07 -19.89 5.22
C ASN A 457 -3.53 -21.18 4.59
N ILE A 458 -2.21 -21.38 4.60
CA ILE A 458 -1.59 -22.62 4.09
C ILE A 458 -2.03 -23.81 4.96
N VAL A 459 -1.98 -23.69 6.29
CA VAL A 459 -2.46 -24.73 7.21
C VAL A 459 -3.93 -25.08 6.95
N TYR A 460 -4.78 -24.06 6.76
CA TYR A 460 -6.19 -24.26 6.43
C TYR A 460 -6.36 -25.02 5.10
N GLN A 461 -5.65 -24.60 4.03
CA GLN A 461 -5.73 -25.25 2.73
C GLN A 461 -5.24 -26.70 2.77
N ARG A 462 -4.16 -26.98 3.51
CA ARG A 462 -3.62 -28.34 3.66
C ARG A 462 -4.57 -29.23 4.44
N SER A 463 -5.11 -28.73 5.54
CA SER A 463 -6.13 -29.43 6.34
C SER A 463 -7.39 -29.73 5.52
N HIS A 464 -7.85 -28.76 4.71
CA HIS A 464 -9.02 -28.95 3.85
C HIS A 464 -8.79 -30.01 2.76
N LYS A 465 -7.62 -29.98 2.09
CA LYS A 465 -7.24 -31.00 1.09
C LYS A 465 -7.17 -32.40 1.70
N PHE A 466 -6.63 -32.53 2.91
CA PHE A 466 -6.63 -33.80 3.63
C PHE A 466 -8.06 -34.28 3.92
N ASN A 467 -8.94 -33.37 4.34
CA ASN A 467 -10.32 -33.72 4.66
C ASN A 467 -11.11 -34.24 3.44
N GLN A 468 -10.81 -33.73 2.25
CA GLN A 468 -11.39 -34.20 0.99
C GLN A 468 -10.89 -35.60 0.59
N ASN A 469 -9.68 -35.99 0.98
CA ASN A 469 -9.07 -37.27 0.62
C ASN A 469 -8.25 -37.85 1.78
N ARG A 470 -8.95 -38.45 2.74
CA ARG A 470 -8.36 -38.98 3.98
C ARG A 470 -7.64 -40.30 3.72
N THR A 471 -6.33 -40.22 3.52
CA THR A 471 -5.43 -41.38 3.40
C THR A 471 -4.28 -41.26 4.38
N VAL A 472 -3.68 -42.39 4.76
CA VAL A 472 -2.48 -42.41 5.64
C VAL A 472 -1.35 -41.58 5.03
N LYS A 473 -1.16 -41.66 3.71
CA LYS A 473 -0.19 -40.85 2.97
C LYS A 473 -0.46 -39.36 3.10
N ASN A 474 -1.71 -38.93 2.93
CA ASN A 474 -2.07 -37.52 3.06
C ASN A 474 -2.02 -37.04 4.52
N ALA A 475 -2.26 -37.92 5.50
CA ALA A 475 -2.06 -37.62 6.91
C ALA A 475 -0.58 -37.37 7.22
N ALA A 476 0.32 -38.21 6.69
CA ALA A 476 1.76 -38.04 6.85
C ALA A 476 2.27 -36.74 6.18
N PHE A 477 1.76 -36.40 4.99
CA PHE A 477 2.08 -35.12 4.36
C PHE A 477 1.55 -33.92 5.15
N LEU A 478 0.31 -33.99 5.66
CA LEU A 478 -0.23 -32.94 6.51
C LEU A 478 0.59 -32.77 7.80
N ALA A 479 0.97 -33.86 8.46
CA ALA A 479 1.82 -33.83 9.65
C ALA A 479 3.19 -33.21 9.34
N THR A 480 3.78 -33.55 8.19
CA THR A 480 5.04 -32.96 7.73
C THR A 480 4.90 -31.46 7.46
N ASP A 481 3.84 -31.05 6.76
CA ASP A 481 3.57 -29.65 6.45
C ASP A 481 3.34 -28.85 7.74
N ILE A 482 2.57 -29.38 8.70
CA ILE A 482 2.34 -28.75 10.01
C ILE A 482 3.63 -28.67 10.82
N PHE A 483 4.45 -29.72 10.83
CA PHE A 483 5.74 -29.73 11.50
C PHE A 483 6.66 -28.64 10.93
N LEU A 484 6.80 -28.58 9.60
CA LEU A 484 7.65 -27.57 8.95
C LEU A 484 7.15 -26.15 9.19
N LEU A 485 5.84 -25.93 9.08
CA LEU A 485 5.23 -24.62 9.22
C LEU A 485 5.24 -24.15 10.66
N LEU A 486 4.68 -24.91 11.60
CA LEU A 486 4.45 -24.44 12.97
C LEU A 486 5.63 -24.74 13.88
N ILE A 487 6.12 -25.98 13.85
CA ILE A 487 7.00 -26.54 14.87
C ILE A 487 8.47 -26.17 14.61
N LEU A 488 8.97 -26.47 13.41
CA LEU A 488 10.37 -26.20 13.06
C LEU A 488 10.66 -24.69 13.08
N GLU A 489 9.71 -23.88 12.61
CA GLU A 489 9.84 -22.43 12.64
C GLU A 489 9.79 -21.87 14.07
N SER A 490 8.89 -22.34 14.94
CA SER A 490 8.84 -21.89 16.33
C SER A 490 10.11 -22.28 17.08
N MET A 491 10.60 -23.51 16.90
CA MET A 491 11.88 -23.96 17.46
C MET A 491 13.05 -23.09 16.99
N THR A 492 13.11 -22.76 15.69
CA THR A 492 14.18 -21.91 15.14
C THR A 492 14.08 -20.48 15.70
N THR A 493 12.86 -19.97 15.83
CA THR A 493 12.60 -18.64 16.40
C THR A 493 13.00 -18.59 17.88
N ALA A 494 12.59 -19.58 18.66
CA ALA A 494 12.94 -19.70 20.07
C ALA A 494 14.47 -19.82 20.26
N ALA A 495 15.14 -20.65 19.44
CA ALA A 495 16.60 -20.75 19.47
C ALA A 495 17.30 -19.41 19.15
N LEU A 496 16.83 -18.67 18.14
CA LEU A 496 17.39 -17.37 17.77
C LEU A 496 17.18 -16.30 18.85
N TYR A 497 16.08 -16.36 19.59
CA TYR A 497 15.79 -15.45 20.70
C TYR A 497 16.33 -15.93 22.05
N GLY A 498 17.02 -17.08 22.10
CA GLY A 498 17.53 -17.64 23.36
C GLY A 498 16.43 -18.12 24.31
N ARG A 499 15.27 -18.49 23.78
CA ARG A 499 14.09 -19.02 24.51
C ARG A 499 13.85 -20.50 24.23
N PHE A 500 14.88 -21.19 23.76
CA PHE A 500 14.78 -22.63 23.53
C PHE A 500 14.72 -23.34 24.88
N TRP A 501 13.89 -24.37 24.96
CA TRP A 501 13.73 -25.18 26.17
C TRP A 501 15.08 -25.66 26.72
N ASP A 502 15.25 -25.56 28.03
CA ASP A 502 16.42 -26.03 28.78
C ASP A 502 16.02 -27.09 29.82
N ASP A 503 16.96 -27.94 30.23
CA ASP A 503 16.73 -29.04 31.18
C ASP A 503 16.36 -28.52 32.59
N ASP A 504 16.67 -27.25 32.89
CA ASP A 504 16.35 -26.57 34.14
C ASP A 504 14.93 -25.96 34.17
N ASP A 505 14.15 -26.06 33.08
CA ASP A 505 12.79 -25.54 33.02
C ASP A 505 11.78 -26.46 33.75
N ASP A 506 10.88 -25.85 34.53
CA ASP A 506 9.79 -26.57 35.24
C ASP A 506 8.78 -27.24 34.27
N GLU A 507 8.84 -26.93 32.97
CA GLU A 507 7.99 -27.50 31.93
C GLU A 507 8.71 -28.57 31.09
N THR A 508 7.99 -29.64 30.74
CA THR A 508 8.54 -30.69 29.86
C THR A 508 8.69 -30.17 28.43
N PHE A 509 9.76 -30.57 27.73
CA PHE A 509 9.99 -30.26 26.30
C PHE A 509 8.74 -30.45 25.41
N LEU A 510 7.99 -31.54 25.59
CA LEU A 510 6.77 -31.81 24.81
C LEU A 510 5.65 -30.79 25.09
N TRP A 511 5.54 -30.33 26.33
CA TRP A 511 4.57 -29.30 26.70
C TRP A 511 4.98 -27.94 26.15
N TRP A 512 6.25 -27.56 26.31
CA TRP A 512 6.84 -26.36 25.69
C TRP A 512 6.61 -26.35 24.17
N LEU A 513 6.94 -27.45 23.49
CA LEU A 513 6.77 -27.58 22.04
C LEU A 513 5.30 -27.47 21.62
N ALA A 514 4.40 -28.08 22.37
CA ALA A 514 2.96 -28.00 22.11
C ALA A 514 2.43 -26.57 22.29
N LYS A 515 2.88 -25.87 23.33
CA LYS A 515 2.57 -24.46 23.61
C LYS A 515 3.07 -23.55 22.47
N GLU A 516 4.35 -23.64 22.11
CA GLU A 516 4.96 -22.88 21.01
C GLU A 516 4.24 -23.12 19.68
N SER A 517 3.87 -24.37 19.40
CA SER A 517 3.13 -24.73 18.19
C SER A 517 1.72 -24.14 18.17
N ALA A 518 1.04 -24.15 19.33
CA ALA A 518 -0.30 -23.58 19.49
C ALA A 518 -0.28 -22.06 19.35
N GLU A 519 0.73 -21.39 19.91
CA GLU A 519 0.96 -19.95 19.75
C GLU A 519 1.25 -19.59 18.29
N SER A 520 2.09 -20.38 17.60
CA SER A 520 2.38 -20.20 16.18
C SER A 520 1.12 -20.33 15.31
N ALA A 521 0.23 -21.28 15.65
CA ALA A 521 -1.07 -21.42 14.98
C ALA A 521 -2.00 -20.24 15.28
N ALA A 522 -2.07 -19.81 16.55
CA ALA A 522 -2.88 -18.68 17.01
C ALA A 522 -2.45 -17.36 16.38
N ALA A 523 -1.13 -17.17 16.15
CA ALA A 523 -0.58 -15.99 15.50
C ALA A 523 -1.10 -15.80 14.06
N GLY A 524 -1.53 -16.88 13.40
CA GLY A 524 -2.15 -16.85 12.08
C GLY A 524 -3.61 -16.40 12.06
N ILE A 525 -4.22 -16.17 13.22
CA ILE A 525 -5.62 -15.72 13.35
C ILE A 525 -5.63 -14.27 13.87
N PRO A 526 -6.17 -13.30 13.09
CA PRO A 526 -6.28 -11.92 13.54
C PRO A 526 -7.07 -11.81 14.86
N LEU A 527 -6.70 -10.85 15.70
CA LEU A 527 -7.26 -10.60 17.05
C LEU A 527 -6.96 -11.68 18.10
N VAL A 528 -6.95 -12.96 17.73
CA VAL A 528 -6.51 -14.06 18.62
C VAL A 528 -5.01 -13.91 18.95
N ARG A 529 -4.20 -13.51 17.95
CA ARG A 529 -2.79 -13.17 18.14
C ARG A 529 -2.56 -12.14 19.26
N GLU A 530 -3.46 -11.17 19.43
CA GLU A 530 -3.29 -10.11 20.45
C GLU A 530 -3.57 -10.65 21.86
N VAL A 531 -4.47 -11.62 21.99
CA VAL A 531 -4.76 -12.28 23.28
C VAL A 531 -3.62 -13.21 23.66
N SER A 532 -3.10 -14.00 22.71
CA SER A 532 -1.92 -14.83 22.96
C SER A 532 -0.73 -13.98 23.34
N SER A 533 -0.52 -12.83 22.67
CA SER A 533 0.64 -11.98 22.94
C SER A 533 0.51 -11.13 24.21
N ALA A 534 -0.71 -10.75 24.60
CA ALA A 534 -0.99 -10.12 25.89
C ALA A 534 -0.83 -11.07 27.09
N MET A 535 -1.00 -12.38 26.90
CA MET A 535 -0.68 -13.39 27.92
C MET A 535 0.84 -13.58 28.13
N PHE A 536 1.67 -13.11 27.19
CA PHE A 536 3.14 -13.25 27.21
C PHE A 536 3.87 -11.90 27.03
N SER A 537 3.29 -10.81 27.56
CA SER A 537 3.89 -9.45 27.62
C SER A 537 4.59 -8.98 26.34
N SER A 538 4.09 -9.35 25.16
CA SER A 538 4.64 -8.89 23.87
C SER A 538 3.53 -8.27 23.03
N GLY A 539 3.46 -6.95 23.01
CA GLY A 539 2.50 -6.26 22.15
C GLY A 539 2.84 -6.42 20.67
N ASN A 540 2.04 -7.18 19.92
CA ASN A 540 2.27 -7.48 18.49
C ASN A 540 1.65 -6.44 17.53
N THR A 541 1.00 -5.41 18.06
CA THR A 541 0.43 -4.28 17.31
C THR A 541 1.11 -2.96 17.68
N PRO A 542 0.98 -1.90 16.86
CA PRO A 542 1.62 -0.62 17.19
C PRO A 542 1.09 0.00 18.49
N ILE A 543 -0.20 -0.19 18.79
CA ILE A 543 -0.77 0.24 20.08
C ILE A 543 -0.36 -0.74 21.18
N GLY A 544 -0.57 -2.04 21.00
CA GLY A 544 -0.23 -3.04 22.02
C GLY A 544 1.25 -2.96 22.42
N GLY A 545 2.15 -2.89 21.43
CA GLY A 545 3.58 -2.74 21.63
C GLY A 545 3.93 -1.45 22.36
N LEU A 546 3.38 -0.32 21.94
CA LEU A 546 3.62 0.96 22.63
C LEU A 546 3.07 0.95 24.07
N THR A 547 1.89 0.36 24.31
CA THR A 547 1.30 0.30 25.65
C THR A 547 2.06 -0.65 26.57
N THR A 548 2.55 -1.77 26.05
CA THR A 548 3.42 -2.70 26.78
C THR A 548 4.76 -2.03 27.07
N ASP A 549 5.43 -1.46 26.06
CA ASP A 549 6.71 -0.78 26.25
C ASP A 549 6.59 0.40 27.26
N ILE A 550 5.45 1.10 27.32
CA ILE A 550 5.20 2.15 28.34
C ILE A 550 4.92 1.56 29.72
N PHE A 551 4.18 0.46 29.81
CA PHE A 551 3.86 -0.21 31.07
C PHE A 551 5.13 -0.79 31.70
N ASP A 552 5.98 -1.45 30.91
CA ASP A 552 7.23 -2.04 31.36
C ASP A 552 8.19 -0.94 31.88
N VAL A 553 8.26 0.21 31.19
CA VAL A 553 8.97 1.40 31.69
C VAL A 553 8.40 1.88 33.03
N MET A 554 7.08 1.91 33.21
CA MET A 554 6.48 2.30 34.49
C MET A 554 6.76 1.29 35.60
N GLU A 555 6.77 0.00 35.28
CA GLU A 555 7.09 -1.08 36.24
C GLU A 555 8.55 -0.99 36.69
N GLN A 556 9.49 -0.84 35.77
CA GLN A 556 10.92 -0.72 36.08
C GLN A 556 11.26 0.58 36.81
N LEU A 557 10.60 1.70 36.45
CA LEU A 557 10.72 2.96 37.21
C LEU A 557 10.16 2.84 38.63
N ASN A 558 9.09 2.06 38.84
CA ASN A 558 8.56 1.77 40.18
C ASN A 558 9.48 0.83 40.99
N GLN A 559 10.21 -0.05 40.31
CA GLN A 559 11.21 -0.94 40.91
C GLN A 559 12.54 -0.22 41.25
N TRP A 560 12.71 1.05 40.84
CA TRP A 560 13.92 1.87 41.04
C TRP A 560 15.20 1.29 40.42
N GLU A 561 15.07 0.34 39.49
CA GLU A 561 16.20 -0.25 38.78
C GLU A 561 16.47 0.55 37.50
N LEU A 562 17.62 1.25 37.47
CA LEU A 562 18.17 1.82 36.24
C LEU A 562 19.01 0.75 35.55
N ASP A 563 18.36 -0.24 34.93
CA ASP A 563 19.01 -1.36 34.27
C ASP A 563 19.04 -1.21 32.73
N GLU A 564 19.67 -2.17 32.05
CA GLU A 564 19.76 -2.21 30.58
C GLU A 564 18.38 -2.41 29.94
N THR A 565 17.46 -3.07 30.65
CA THR A 565 16.08 -3.32 30.23
C THR A 565 15.29 -2.01 30.10
N LEU A 566 15.40 -1.12 31.09
CA LEU A 566 14.73 0.19 31.08
C LEU A 566 15.22 1.07 29.94
N LEU A 567 16.54 1.07 29.70
CA LEU A 567 17.10 1.81 28.57
C LEU A 567 16.62 1.25 27.22
N LYS A 568 16.48 -0.08 27.10
CA LYS A 568 15.98 -0.73 25.89
C LYS A 568 14.50 -0.42 25.64
N GLU A 569 13.67 -0.39 26.67
CA GLU A 569 12.25 -0.07 26.55
C GLU A 569 12.01 1.42 26.28
N LEU A 570 12.72 2.31 26.97
CA LEU A 570 12.73 3.74 26.64
C LEU A 570 13.19 3.99 25.21
N ASN A 571 14.20 3.23 24.73
CA ASN A 571 14.66 3.27 23.35
C ASN A 571 13.58 2.76 22.37
N ASN A 572 12.78 1.75 22.74
CA ASN A 572 11.67 1.25 21.92
C ASN A 572 10.47 2.22 21.83
N VAL A 573 10.05 2.79 22.98
CA VAL A 573 9.04 3.85 23.03
C VAL A 573 9.52 5.05 22.21
N GLY A 574 10.77 5.46 22.44
CA GLY A 574 11.41 6.54 21.70
C GLY A 574 11.51 6.25 20.21
N GLY A 575 11.90 5.04 19.82
CA GLY A 575 12.01 4.62 18.41
C GLY A 575 10.69 4.69 17.69
N THR A 576 9.62 4.24 18.35
CA THR A 576 8.25 4.30 17.83
C THR A 576 7.73 5.73 17.72
N LEU A 577 7.92 6.57 18.73
CA LEU A 577 7.42 7.95 18.75
C LEU A 577 8.28 8.94 17.95
N PHE A 578 9.59 8.75 17.88
CA PHE A 578 10.50 9.66 17.16
C PHE A 578 10.95 9.10 15.81
N HIS A 579 10.41 7.93 15.43
CA HIS A 579 10.68 7.25 14.17
C HIS A 579 12.19 7.05 13.99
N TYR A 580 12.85 6.33 14.88
CA TYR A 580 14.23 5.88 14.69
C TYR A 580 14.36 4.36 14.95
N PRO A 581 15.35 3.70 14.34
CA PRO A 581 15.58 2.26 14.57
C PRO A 581 15.97 2.01 16.02
N SER A 582 15.26 1.12 16.71
CA SER A 582 15.46 0.90 18.16
C SER A 582 15.51 -0.58 18.57
N SER A 583 15.47 -1.50 17.60
CA SER A 583 15.36 -2.95 17.82
C SER A 583 16.68 -3.71 17.86
#